data_AF-A0A5M3XDG9-F1
#
_entry.id   AF-A0A5M3XDG9-F1
#
_cell.length_a   1.000
_cell.length_b   1.000
_cell.length_c   1.000
_cell.angle_alpha   90.00
_cell.angle_beta   90.00
_cell.angle_gamma   90.00
#
_symmetry.space_group_name_H-M   'P 1'
#
loop_
_entity.id
_entity.type
_entity.pdbx_description
1 polymer ?
#
loop_
_entity_poly.entity_id
_entity_poly.type
_entity_poly.pdbx_seq_one_letter_code
_entity_poly.pdbx_strand_id
1 'polypeptide(L)'
;MPQHAKRDQAEGEMQEALRWLAANTKPVSALTEPATMRALLDAATSKVDGKRSAPSTVRKHRMLISNALDYAVELELLEENPLHKLKWKLPKSSHEVDRKSVVNHAQARALLEAVGSEAEREASGYVLRRDLLRGAAAGRGGQSETP
;
A
#
# COMPACT_ATOMS: atom_id res chain seq x y z
N MET A 1 -1.00 37.45 -9.95
CA MET A 1 -1.25 37.37 -8.49
C MET A 1 -2.57 36.62 -8.32
N PRO A 2 -2.69 35.42 -7.69
CA PRO A 2 -2.21 35.06 -6.35
C PRO A 2 -1.99 33.52 -6.12
N GLN A 3 -0.79 32.97 -6.34
CA GLN A 3 -0.50 31.57 -5.93
C GLN A 3 0.40 31.48 -4.68
N HIS A 4 1.12 32.56 -4.37
CA HIS A 4 2.07 32.64 -3.26
C HIS A 4 1.33 32.71 -1.91
N ALA A 5 0.27 33.51 -1.81
CA ALA A 5 -0.50 33.68 -0.57
C ALA A 5 -1.11 32.38 -0.01
N LYS A 6 -1.53 31.44 -0.88
CA LYS A 6 -2.04 30.12 -0.43
C LYS A 6 -0.94 29.20 0.06
N ARG A 7 0.28 29.31 -0.49
CA ARG A 7 1.43 28.52 -0.05
C ARG A 7 1.96 29.06 1.27
N ASP A 8 2.06 30.38 1.40
CA ASP A 8 2.50 31.05 2.63
C ASP A 8 1.51 30.81 3.79
N GLN A 9 0.19 30.81 3.53
CA GLN A 9 -0.82 30.41 4.52
C GLN A 9 -0.73 28.93 4.90
N ALA A 10 -0.54 28.03 3.92
CA ALA A 10 -0.37 26.61 4.19
C ALA A 10 0.90 26.33 5.02
N GLU A 11 1.97 27.11 4.82
CA GLU A 11 3.16 27.06 5.67
C GLU A 11 2.87 27.54 7.09
N GLY A 12 2.09 28.62 7.27
CA GLY A 12 1.66 29.10 8.58
C GLY A 12 0.83 28.08 9.36
N GLU A 13 -0.20 27.50 8.73
CA GLU A 13 -1.05 26.46 9.31
C GLU A 13 -0.25 25.18 9.64
N MET A 14 0.66 24.77 8.74
CA MET A 14 1.52 23.62 8.97
C MET A 14 2.47 23.84 10.15
N GLN A 15 3.09 25.02 10.26
CA GLN A 15 3.95 25.34 11.39
C GLN A 15 3.19 25.35 12.71
N GLU A 16 1.95 25.86 12.72
CA GLU A 16 1.10 25.83 13.91
C GLU A 16 0.75 24.39 14.30
N ALA A 17 0.35 23.55 13.34
CA ALA A 17 0.08 22.14 13.56
C ALA A 17 1.31 21.39 14.10
N LEU A 18 2.50 21.66 13.55
CA LEU A 18 3.75 21.05 14.01
C LEU A 18 4.13 21.50 15.43
N ARG A 19 3.95 22.79 15.76
CA ARG A 19 4.14 23.29 17.14
C ARG A 19 3.18 22.63 18.12
N TRP A 20 1.91 22.51 17.73
CA TRP A 20 0.91 21.84 18.55
C TRP A 20 1.26 20.36 18.74
N LEU A 21 1.65 19.66 17.67
CA LEU A 21 2.09 18.26 17.74
C LEU A 21 3.29 18.09 18.66
N ALA A 22 4.30 18.96 18.55
CA ALA A 22 5.49 18.92 19.41
C ALA A 22 5.13 19.12 20.89
N ALA A 23 4.14 19.96 21.20
CA ALA A 23 3.67 20.20 22.57
C ALA A 23 2.79 19.06 23.12
N ASN A 24 2.10 18.30 22.26
CA ASN A 24 1.11 17.30 22.65
C ASN A 24 1.54 15.85 22.40
N THR A 25 2.74 15.62 21.88
CA THR A 25 3.27 14.28 21.58
C THR A 25 4.52 13.98 22.40
N LYS A 26 4.76 12.70 22.69
CA LYS A 26 5.99 12.26 23.35
C LYS A 26 7.13 12.11 22.34
N PRO A 27 8.39 12.32 22.73
CA PRO A 27 9.54 12.00 21.87
C PRO A 27 9.60 10.49 21.60
N VAL A 28 10.17 10.11 20.46
CA VAL A 28 10.32 8.69 20.07
C VAL A 28 11.13 7.90 21.10
N SER A 29 12.13 8.53 21.73
CA SER A 29 12.93 7.94 22.80
C SER A 29 12.12 7.51 24.02
N ALA A 30 10.92 8.07 24.25
CA ALA A 30 10.03 7.64 25.33
C ALA A 30 9.48 6.21 25.10
N LEU A 31 9.60 5.66 23.89
CA LEU A 31 9.21 4.29 23.58
C LEU A 31 10.19 3.23 24.10
N THR A 32 11.38 3.64 24.54
CA THR A 32 12.32 2.76 25.26
C THR A 32 11.74 2.29 26.60
N GLU A 33 10.86 3.10 27.20
CA GLU A 33 10.13 2.73 28.42
C GLU A 33 9.06 1.65 28.13
N PRO A 34 9.15 0.45 28.73
CA PRO A 34 8.23 -0.66 28.43
C PRO A 34 6.76 -0.33 28.68
N ALA A 35 6.47 0.53 29.66
CA ALA A 35 5.11 0.97 29.98
C ALA A 35 4.53 1.83 28.86
N THR A 36 5.30 2.78 28.32
CA THR A 36 4.89 3.63 27.19
C THR A 36 4.70 2.80 25.93
N MET A 37 5.62 1.88 25.64
CA MET A 37 5.53 0.97 24.49
C MET A 37 4.28 0.08 24.56
N ARG A 38 3.97 -0.45 25.75
CA ARG A 38 2.75 -1.24 25.96
C ARG A 38 1.48 -0.40 25.78
N ALA A 39 1.45 0.82 26.31
CA ALA A 39 0.33 1.73 26.13
C ALA A 39 0.10 2.08 24.64
N LEU A 40 1.17 2.33 23.88
CA LEU A 40 1.11 2.57 22.44
C LEU A 40 0.51 1.36 21.70
N LEU A 41 1.00 0.15 22.00
CA LEU A 41 0.47 -1.07 21.40
C LEU A 41 -0.99 -1.30 21.75
N ASP A 42 -1.38 -1.09 23.00
CA ASP A 42 -2.75 -1.29 23.44
C ASP A 42 -3.70 -0.29 22.78
N ALA A 43 -3.31 0.98 22.68
CA ALA A 43 -4.06 1.99 21.93
C ALA A 43 -4.17 1.62 20.45
N ALA A 44 -3.05 1.28 19.80
CA ALA A 44 -3.05 0.97 18.37
C ALA A 44 -3.79 -0.32 18.02
N THR A 45 -3.94 -1.26 18.97
CA THR A 45 -4.63 -2.54 18.74
C THR A 45 -6.05 -2.54 19.32
N SER A 46 -6.52 -1.40 19.81
CA SER A 46 -7.89 -1.18 20.25
C SER A 46 -8.61 -0.24 19.28
N LYS A 47 -9.92 -0.31 19.29
CA LYS A 47 -10.81 0.59 18.58
C LYS A 47 -11.06 1.84 19.43
N VAL A 48 -11.64 2.87 18.82
CA VAL A 48 -12.05 4.10 19.52
C VAL A 48 -13.07 3.82 20.64
N ASP A 49 -13.86 2.76 20.51
CA ASP A 49 -14.80 2.29 21.54
C ASP A 49 -14.12 1.54 22.72
N GLY A 50 -12.78 1.46 22.73
CA GLY A 50 -11.98 0.80 23.75
C GLY A 50 -11.93 -0.73 23.64
N LYS A 51 -12.67 -1.35 22.70
CA LYS A 51 -12.63 -2.80 22.48
C LYS A 51 -11.41 -3.18 21.63
N ARG A 52 -10.89 -4.39 21.81
CA ARG A 52 -9.82 -4.91 20.95
C ARG A 52 -10.27 -4.98 19.49
N SER A 53 -9.37 -4.63 18.59
CA SER A 53 -9.56 -4.79 17.15
C SER A 53 -9.64 -6.27 16.74
N ALA A 54 -10.11 -6.54 15.53
CA ALA A 54 -10.14 -7.90 14.99
C ALA A 54 -8.72 -8.52 15.01
N PRO A 55 -8.56 -9.83 15.25
CA PRO A 55 -7.25 -10.47 15.35
C PRO A 55 -6.32 -10.21 14.15
N SER A 56 -6.87 -10.21 12.93
CA SER A 56 -6.12 -9.86 11.70
C SER A 56 -5.63 -8.42 11.71
N THR A 57 -6.47 -7.47 12.15
CA THR A 57 -6.11 -6.06 12.31
C THR A 57 -5.04 -5.87 13.39
N VAL A 58 -5.17 -6.54 14.54
CA VAL A 58 -4.17 -6.49 15.62
C VAL A 58 -2.81 -6.97 15.13
N ARG A 59 -2.77 -8.06 14.34
CA ARG A 59 -1.55 -8.57 13.72
C ARG A 59 -0.94 -7.54 12.77
N LYS A 60 -1.76 -6.96 11.89
CA LYS A 60 -1.33 -5.94 10.92
C LYS A 60 -0.77 -4.71 11.63
N HIS A 61 -1.47 -4.20 12.64
CA HIS A 61 -1.01 -3.01 13.38
C HIS A 61 0.29 -3.27 14.11
N ARG A 62 0.45 -4.44 14.77
CA ARG A 62 1.73 -4.81 15.39
C ARG A 62 2.87 -4.86 14.37
N MET A 63 2.63 -5.44 13.21
CA MET A 63 3.63 -5.50 12.13
C MET A 63 4.03 -4.09 11.68
N LEU A 64 3.07 -3.20 11.43
CA LEU A 64 3.35 -1.82 11.02
C LEU A 64 4.15 -1.05 12.08
N ILE A 65 3.80 -1.21 13.36
CA ILE A 65 4.54 -0.59 14.47
C ILE A 65 5.96 -1.15 14.55
N SER A 66 6.15 -2.45 14.35
CA SER A 66 7.48 -3.06 14.31
C SER A 66 8.34 -2.42 13.23
N ASN A 67 7.84 -2.36 12.00
CA ASN A 67 8.57 -1.79 10.88
C ASN A 67 8.88 -0.29 11.11
N ALA A 68 7.95 0.45 11.69
CA ALA A 68 8.17 1.85 12.02
C ALA A 68 9.27 2.05 13.08
N LEU A 69 9.35 1.15 14.06
CA LEU A 69 10.40 1.19 15.09
C LEU A 69 11.74 0.72 14.56
N ASP A 70 11.77 -0.29 13.68
CA ASP A 70 12.98 -0.70 12.98
C ASP A 70 13.53 0.46 12.15
N TYR A 71 12.66 1.19 11.45
CA TYR A 71 13.05 2.40 10.74
C TYR A 71 13.53 3.53 11.67
N ALA A 72 12.94 3.69 12.85
CA ALA A 72 13.42 4.66 13.84
C ALA A 72 14.83 4.30 14.36
N VAL A 73 15.18 3.01 14.42
CA VAL A 73 16.54 2.56 14.73
C VAL A 73 17.50 2.87 13.58
N GLU A 74 17.09 2.66 12.32
CA GLU A 74 17.89 3.06 11.14
C GLU A 74 18.19 4.56 11.10
N LEU A 75 17.27 5.38 11.62
CA LEU A 75 17.45 6.83 11.77
C LEU A 75 18.24 7.21 13.04
N GLU A 76 18.76 6.25 13.79
CA GLU A 76 19.49 6.44 15.05
C GLU A 76 18.68 7.19 16.14
N LEU A 77 17.35 7.18 16.04
CA LEU A 77 16.45 7.76 17.05
C LEU A 77 16.24 6.82 18.24
N LEU A 78 16.52 5.53 18.04
CA LEU A 78 16.46 4.46 19.04
C LEU A 78 17.68 3.55 18.84
N GLU A 79 18.23 3.02 19.94
CA GLU A 79 19.35 2.06 19.87
C GLU A 79 18.91 0.69 19.36
N GLU A 80 17.70 0.27 19.71
CA GLU A 80 17.13 -1.01 19.29
C GLU A 80 15.60 -0.96 19.33
N ASN A 81 14.93 -1.88 18.64
CA ASN A 81 13.48 -1.92 18.60
C ASN A 81 12.90 -2.45 19.95
N PRO A 82 12.21 -1.60 20.74
CA PRO A 82 11.74 -1.95 22.08
C PRO A 82 10.64 -3.01 22.08
N LEU A 83 9.99 -3.28 20.93
CA LEU A 83 8.98 -4.33 20.82
C LEU A 83 9.53 -5.72 21.06
N HIS A 84 10.81 -5.98 20.76
CA HIS A 84 11.41 -7.30 20.96
C HIS A 84 11.55 -7.65 22.45
N LYS A 85 11.75 -6.66 23.31
CA LYS A 85 11.82 -6.82 24.77
C LYS A 85 10.45 -7.05 25.39
N LEU A 86 9.38 -6.69 24.68
CA LEU A 86 8.04 -6.76 25.23
C LEU A 86 7.46 -8.18 25.16
N LYS A 87 7.25 -8.80 26.32
CA LYS A 87 6.46 -10.04 26.43
C LYS A 87 4.98 -9.76 26.17
N TRP A 88 4.60 -9.64 24.90
CA TRP A 88 3.23 -9.38 24.45
C TRP A 88 2.74 -10.50 23.53
N LYS A 89 1.54 -11.05 23.81
CA LYS A 89 1.00 -12.22 23.10
C LYS A 89 -0.03 -11.79 22.07
N LEU A 90 0.17 -12.26 20.83
CA LEU A 90 -0.72 -11.97 19.72
C LEU A 90 -2.03 -12.76 19.86
N PRO A 91 -3.20 -12.15 19.61
CA PRO A 91 -4.46 -12.88 19.58
C PRO A 91 -4.44 -13.98 18.52
N LYS A 92 -4.96 -15.17 18.87
CA LYS A 92 -5.16 -16.23 17.87
C LYS A 92 -6.23 -15.77 16.88
N SER A 93 -5.93 -15.87 15.59
CA SER A 93 -6.89 -15.61 14.51
C SER A 93 -7.28 -16.95 13.89
N SER A 94 -8.58 -17.24 13.84
CA SER A 94 -9.10 -18.25 12.91
C SER A 94 -9.38 -17.56 11.58
N HIS A 95 -8.99 -18.22 10.49
CA HIS A 95 -9.35 -17.78 9.14
C HIS A 95 -10.35 -18.80 8.60
N GLU A 96 -11.61 -18.40 8.53
CA GLU A 96 -12.67 -19.21 7.92
C GLU A 96 -12.99 -18.60 6.56
N VAL A 97 -13.00 -19.45 5.55
CA VAL A 97 -13.34 -19.05 4.18
C VAL A 97 -14.70 -19.64 3.87
N ASP A 98 -15.67 -18.79 3.54
CA ASP A 98 -16.96 -19.26 3.04
C ASP A 98 -16.75 -19.91 1.66
N ARG A 99 -17.06 -21.20 1.58
CA ARG A 99 -16.92 -22.00 0.36
C ARG A 99 -17.78 -21.46 -0.78
N LYS A 100 -18.87 -20.73 -0.50
CA LYS A 100 -19.72 -20.10 -1.51
C LYS A 100 -19.10 -18.84 -2.11
N SER A 101 -18.16 -18.22 -1.40
CA SER A 101 -17.45 -17.02 -1.83
C SER A 101 -16.19 -17.35 -2.64
N VAL A 102 -15.86 -18.63 -2.81
CA VAL A 102 -14.66 -19.10 -3.54
C VAL A 102 -15.09 -19.86 -4.78
N VAL A 103 -14.38 -19.63 -5.89
CA VAL A 103 -14.59 -20.36 -7.13
C VAL A 103 -14.22 -21.84 -6.96
N ASN A 104 -15.07 -22.73 -7.46
CA ASN A 104 -14.73 -24.14 -7.53
C ASN A 104 -13.78 -24.43 -8.71
N HIS A 105 -13.26 -25.66 -8.79
CA HIS A 105 -12.28 -26.04 -9.81
C HIS A 105 -12.77 -25.81 -11.25
N ALA A 106 -14.05 -26.11 -11.53
CA ALA A 106 -14.62 -25.91 -12.85
C ALA A 106 -14.73 -24.41 -13.21
N GLN A 107 -15.19 -23.59 -12.27
CA GLN A 107 -15.26 -22.13 -12.43
C GLN A 107 -13.87 -21.52 -12.62
N ALA A 108 -12.86 -22.01 -11.90
CA ALA A 108 -11.48 -21.54 -12.06
C ALA A 108 -10.93 -21.84 -13.46
N ARG A 109 -11.18 -23.04 -14.01
CA ARG A 109 -10.79 -23.37 -15.40
C ARG A 109 -11.48 -22.47 -16.41
N ALA A 110 -12.80 -22.30 -16.28
CA ALA A 110 -13.57 -21.44 -17.18
C ALA A 110 -13.08 -19.98 -17.16
N LEU A 111 -12.72 -19.46 -15.97
CA LEU A 111 -12.14 -18.12 -15.84
C LEU A 111 -10.76 -18.01 -16.53
N LEU A 112 -9.90 -19.02 -16.36
CA LEU A 112 -8.57 -19.03 -16.99
C LEU A 112 -8.66 -19.14 -18.51
N GLU A 113 -9.56 -19.97 -19.04
CA GLU A 113 -9.82 -20.09 -20.48
C GLU A 113 -10.36 -18.77 -21.05
N ALA A 114 -11.29 -18.12 -20.36
CA ALA A 114 -11.84 -16.83 -20.78
C ALA A 114 -10.74 -15.75 -20.88
N VAL A 115 -9.88 -15.63 -19.86
CA VAL A 115 -8.75 -14.67 -19.88
C VAL A 115 -7.75 -15.01 -20.98
N GLY A 116 -7.44 -16.29 -21.20
CA GLY A 116 -6.57 -16.73 -22.30
C GLY A 116 -7.11 -16.33 -23.67
N SER A 117 -8.40 -16.53 -23.90
CA SER A 117 -9.04 -16.17 -25.17
C SER A 117 -9.05 -14.65 -25.43
N GLU A 118 -9.14 -13.83 -24.38
CA GLU A 118 -9.08 -12.38 -24.51
C GLU A 118 -7.66 -11.90 -24.86
N ALA A 119 -6.64 -12.50 -24.23
CA ALA A 119 -5.24 -12.23 -24.56
C ALA A 119 -4.89 -12.62 -26.01
N GLU A 120 -5.44 -13.73 -26.51
CA GLU A 120 -5.27 -14.16 -27.90
C GLU A 120 -5.99 -13.23 -28.90
N ARG A 121 -7.15 -12.68 -28.53
CA ARG A 121 -7.88 -11.69 -29.33
C ARG A 121 -7.11 -10.37 -29.40
N GLU A 122 -6.56 -9.90 -28.28
CA GLU A 122 -5.76 -8.68 -28.24
C GLU A 122 -4.45 -8.84 -29.03
N ALA A 123 -3.79 -9.99 -28.90
CA ALA A 123 -2.60 -10.32 -29.69
C ALA A 123 -2.90 -10.40 -31.20
N SER A 124 -4.04 -11.01 -31.58
CA SER A 124 -4.48 -11.06 -32.98
C SER A 124 -4.82 -9.68 -33.54
N GLY A 125 -5.43 -8.81 -32.73
CA GLY A 125 -5.67 -7.41 -33.09
C GLY A 125 -4.39 -6.60 -33.28
N TYR A 126 -3.36 -6.86 -32.46
CA TYR A 126 -2.04 -6.26 -32.62
C TYR A 126 -1.33 -6.72 -33.91
N VAL A 127 -1.40 -8.02 -34.24
CA VAL A 127 -0.83 -8.58 -35.47
C VAL A 127 -1.52 -8.00 -36.71
N LEU A 128 -2.86 -7.93 -36.72
CA LEU A 128 -3.62 -7.33 -37.82
C LEU A 128 -3.29 -5.84 -38.02
N ARG A 129 -3.15 -5.08 -36.92
CA ARG A 129 -2.77 -3.66 -37.00
C ARG A 129 -1.33 -3.48 -37.50
N ARG A 130 -0.40 -4.35 -37.08
CA ARG A 130 0.99 -4.34 -37.55
C ARG A 130 1.09 -4.64 -39.04
N ASP A 131 0.36 -5.64 -39.51
CA ASP A 131 0.40 -6.06 -40.90
C ASP A 131 -0.29 -5.05 -41.84
N LEU A 132 -1.35 -4.37 -41.36
CA LEU A 132 -1.95 -3.20 -42.03
C LEU A 132 -0.95 -2.03 -42.18
N LEU A 133 -0.20 -1.70 -41.12
CA LEU A 133 0.82 -0.66 -41.14
C LEU A 133 2.00 -1.02 -42.07
N ARG A 134 2.35 -2.31 -42.17
CA ARG A 134 3.40 -2.79 -43.08
C ARG A 134 2.95 -2.79 -44.55
N GLY A 135 1.69 -3.17 -44.82
CA GLY A 135 1.10 -3.10 -46.17
C GLY A 135 0.96 -1.67 -46.70
N ALA A 136 0.61 -0.71 -45.84
CA ALA A 136 0.54 0.71 -46.18
C ALA A 136 1.91 1.33 -46.51
N ALA A 137 3.01 0.75 -46.02
CA ALA A 137 4.37 1.19 -46.37
C ALA A 137 4.85 0.62 -47.72
N ALA A 138 4.37 -0.56 -48.12
CA ALA A 138 4.75 -1.20 -49.38
C ALA A 138 4.04 -0.61 -50.62
N GLY A 139 2.92 0.09 -50.43
CA GLY A 139 2.12 0.68 -51.52
C GLY A 139 2.56 2.05 -52.06
N ARG A 140 3.67 2.62 -51.57
CA ARG A 140 4.16 3.98 -51.95
C ARG A 140 5.40 3.98 -52.86
N GLY A 141 5.62 2.92 -53.64
CA GLY A 141 6.84 2.76 -54.46
C GLY A 141 6.64 2.60 -55.97
N GLY A 142 5.50 3.00 -56.55
CA GLY A 142 5.24 2.76 -57.98
C GLY A 142 4.32 3.76 -58.65
N GLN A 143 4.89 4.89 -59.07
CA GLN A 143 4.47 5.87 -60.10
C GLN A 143 5.36 7.11 -59.84
N SER A 144 6.19 7.66 -60.72
CA SER A 144 6.26 7.71 -62.18
C SER A 144 7.54 8.48 -62.58
N GLU A 145 8.33 8.01 -63.54
CA GLU A 145 9.34 8.80 -64.30
C GLU A 145 9.71 7.93 -65.52
N THR A 146 9.36 8.25 -66.78
CA THR A 146 9.85 9.31 -67.67
C THR A 146 9.33 8.98 -69.10
N PRO A 147 9.54 9.80 -70.14
CA PRO A 147 9.41 11.25 -70.26
C PRO A 147 8.25 11.68 -71.18
#